data_AF-A0AAU8HTN1-F1
#
_entry.id   AF-A0AAU8HTN1-F1
#
_cell.length_a   1.000
_cell.length_b   1.000
_cell.length_c   1.000
_cell.angle_alpha   90.00
_cell.angle_beta   90.00
_cell.angle_gamma   90.00
#
_symmetry.space_group_name_H-M   'P 1'
#
loop_
_entity.id
_entity.type
_entity.pdbx_description
1 polymer ?
#
loop_
_entity_poly.entity_id
_entity_poly.type
_entity_poly.pdbx_seq_one_letter_code
_entity_poly.pdbx_strand_id
1 'polypeptide(L)'
;MSKRVVILHLTSKRIMTLTALILLTSMLILSGGEITVFAGGVDSLNWGQLLSLVLIAIALGTDALSLCVGVGMKKLTAKEIIKVSVVIGLFHVFMPLIGLYLGQIFGRMLGEIAQYLGSIIIVLIGANMIYESFKEEDNDEDCTKKLTGISLMILALGVSLDALSVGFSLGTLGFSTTVVVLTFGFFGALMSAIGLMFGKYIGAVIGNHAEKIGGLVLIALGIKMIFF
;
A
#
# COMPACT_ATOMS: atom_id res chain seq x y z
N MET A 1 -18.90 -43.39 -11.21
CA MET A 1 -17.71 -42.89 -10.47
C MET A 1 -18.18 -41.82 -9.49
N SER A 2 -18.01 -42.02 -8.18
CA SER A 2 -18.63 -41.16 -7.15
C SER A 2 -18.01 -39.76 -7.11
N LYS A 3 -18.85 -38.72 -6.99
CA LYS A 3 -18.44 -37.29 -6.92
C LYS A 3 -17.35 -37.04 -5.87
N ARG A 4 -17.27 -37.86 -4.80
CA ARG A 4 -16.24 -37.78 -3.75
C ARG A 4 -14.82 -38.14 -4.25
N VAL A 5 -14.69 -39.08 -5.19
CA VAL A 5 -13.39 -39.49 -5.77
C VAL A 5 -12.84 -38.41 -6.70
N VAL A 6 -13.71 -37.74 -7.46
CA VAL A 6 -13.33 -36.62 -8.34
C VAL A 6 -12.86 -35.42 -7.52
N ILE A 7 -13.53 -35.11 -6.40
CA ILE A 7 -13.13 -34.00 -5.51
C ILE A 7 -11.76 -34.28 -4.88
N LEU A 8 -11.54 -35.49 -4.33
CA LEU A 8 -10.23 -35.86 -3.76
C LEU A 8 -9.09 -35.78 -4.78
N HIS A 9 -9.35 -36.21 -6.03
CA HIS A 9 -8.35 -36.15 -7.09
C HIS A 9 -8.05 -34.71 -7.53
N LEU A 10 -9.05 -33.83 -7.57
CA LEU A 10 -8.87 -32.40 -7.89
C LEU A 10 -8.15 -31.64 -6.77
N THR A 11 -8.46 -31.95 -5.50
CA THR A 11 -7.79 -31.33 -4.35
C THR A 11 -6.33 -31.76 -4.28
N SER A 12 -6.01 -33.04 -4.54
CA SER A 12 -4.63 -33.54 -4.61
C SER A 12 -3.84 -32.89 -5.76
N LYS A 13 -4.42 -32.73 -6.95
CA LYS A 13 -3.77 -32.05 -8.08
C LYS A 13 -3.46 -30.58 -7.77
N ARG A 14 -4.38 -29.86 -7.13
CA ARG A 14 -4.19 -28.46 -6.73
C ARG A 14 -3.09 -28.29 -5.68
N ILE A 15 -3.04 -29.19 -4.69
CA ILE A 15 -1.99 -29.18 -3.66
C ILE A 15 -0.61 -29.44 -4.28
N MET A 16 -0.52 -30.38 -5.23
CA MET A 16 0.72 -30.70 -5.93
C MET A 16 1.20 -29.55 -6.82
N THR A 17 0.29 -28.82 -7.49
CA THR A 17 0.67 -27.64 -8.27
C THR A 17 1.12 -26.46 -7.40
N LEU A 18 0.51 -26.26 -6.23
CA LEU A 18 0.88 -25.20 -5.30
C LEU A 18 2.26 -25.47 -4.66
N THR A 19 2.52 -26.71 -4.25
CA THR A 19 3.82 -27.11 -3.71
C THR A 19 4.93 -27.04 -4.75
N ALA A 20 4.66 -27.44 -6.01
CA ALA A 20 5.60 -27.27 -7.12
C ALA A 20 5.90 -25.79 -7.39
N LEU A 21 4.90 -24.91 -7.36
CA LEU A 21 5.09 -23.46 -7.55
C LEU A 21 5.94 -22.85 -6.43
N ILE A 22 5.69 -23.24 -5.17
CA ILE A 22 6.48 -22.78 -4.00
C ILE A 22 7.93 -23.26 -4.08
N LEU A 23 8.17 -24.52 -4.47
CA LEU A 23 9.53 -25.04 -4.64
C LEU A 23 10.26 -24.35 -5.81
N LEU A 24 9.54 -24.05 -6.89
CA LEU A 24 10.11 -23.38 -8.07
C LEU A 24 10.47 -21.92 -7.77
N THR A 25 9.65 -21.22 -6.99
CA THR A 25 10.01 -19.88 -6.48
C THR A 25 11.16 -19.94 -5.49
N SER A 26 11.20 -20.91 -4.57
CA SER A 26 12.35 -21.12 -3.67
C SER A 26 13.65 -21.49 -4.40
N MET A 27 13.60 -22.28 -5.48
CA MET A 27 14.77 -22.59 -6.30
C MET A 27 15.25 -21.40 -7.13
N LEU A 28 14.35 -20.57 -7.66
CA LEU A 28 14.70 -19.31 -8.34
C LEU A 28 15.38 -18.32 -7.40
N ILE A 29 14.98 -18.30 -6.12
CA ILE A 29 15.63 -17.52 -5.06
C ILE A 29 17.04 -18.07 -4.75
N LEU A 30 17.23 -19.40 -4.80
CA LEU A 30 18.53 -20.05 -4.55
C LEU A 30 19.51 -19.97 -5.73
N SER A 31 19.03 -19.77 -6.96
CA SER A 31 19.86 -19.88 -8.17
C SER A 31 20.75 -18.66 -8.49
N GLY A 32 20.82 -17.64 -7.62
CA GLY A 32 21.93 -16.68 -7.60
C GLY A 32 22.36 -16.08 -8.95
N GLY A 33 21.42 -15.69 -9.81
CA GLY A 33 21.75 -14.94 -11.03
C GLY A 33 22.06 -13.48 -10.71
N GLU A 34 23.32 -13.10 -10.64
CA GLU A 34 23.70 -11.69 -10.52
C GLU A 34 23.28 -10.93 -11.79
N ILE A 35 22.39 -9.94 -11.65
CA ILE A 35 22.15 -8.96 -12.71
C ILE A 35 23.03 -7.74 -12.43
N THR A 36 24.08 -7.58 -13.21
CA THR A 36 24.87 -6.35 -13.29
C THR A 36 24.09 -5.29 -14.06
N VAL A 37 23.28 -4.50 -13.34
CA VAL A 37 22.67 -3.29 -13.91
C VAL A 37 23.74 -2.19 -13.91
N PHE A 38 24.28 -1.91 -15.09
CA PHE A 38 25.26 -0.85 -15.32
C PHE A 38 24.69 0.53 -14.97
N ALA A 39 25.18 1.11 -13.86
CA ALA A 39 25.78 2.46 -13.77
C ALA A 39 25.69 2.97 -12.31
N GLY A 40 26.84 3.00 -11.63
CA GLY A 40 27.05 3.73 -10.37
C GLY A 40 26.80 2.93 -9.10
N GLY A 41 27.79 2.12 -8.69
CA GLY A 41 27.98 1.62 -7.32
C GLY A 41 26.74 1.06 -6.64
N VAL A 42 26.33 -0.16 -6.99
CA VAL A 42 25.25 -0.87 -6.28
C VAL A 42 25.70 -2.30 -6.02
N ASP A 43 25.71 -2.70 -4.75
CA ASP A 43 25.91 -4.08 -4.34
C ASP A 43 24.95 -4.99 -5.12
N SER A 44 25.47 -6.11 -5.63
CA SER A 44 24.75 -7.08 -6.45
C SER A 44 23.47 -7.56 -5.74
N LEU A 45 22.31 -7.04 -6.16
CA LEU A 45 21.01 -7.45 -5.63
C LEU A 45 20.69 -8.88 -6.09
N ASN A 46 20.43 -9.76 -5.13
CA ASN A 46 20.03 -11.14 -5.40
C ASN A 46 18.60 -11.18 -5.97
N TRP A 47 18.30 -12.13 -6.88
CA TRP A 47 16.95 -12.32 -7.44
C TRP A 47 15.85 -12.41 -6.38
N GLY A 48 16.12 -13.08 -5.26
CA GLY A 48 15.18 -13.17 -4.15
C GLY A 48 14.90 -11.84 -3.46
N GLN A 49 15.90 -10.96 -3.36
CA GLN A 49 15.72 -9.62 -2.79
C GLN A 49 14.90 -8.74 -3.72
N LEU A 50 15.15 -8.83 -5.03
CA LEU A 50 14.40 -8.07 -6.03
C LEU A 50 12.93 -8.52 -6.08
N LEU A 51 12.67 -9.82 -6.04
CA LEU A 51 11.31 -10.36 -5.95
C LEU A 51 10.60 -9.89 -4.67
N SER A 52 11.28 -9.96 -3.52
CA SER A 52 10.73 -9.50 -2.23
C SER A 52 10.40 -8.01 -2.28
N LEU A 53 11.28 -7.20 -2.85
CA LEU A 53 11.07 -5.76 -3.00
C LEU A 53 9.84 -5.45 -3.87
N VAL A 54 9.69 -6.14 -5.00
CA VAL A 54 8.53 -5.98 -5.89
C VAL A 54 7.24 -6.39 -5.17
N LEU A 55 7.24 -7.52 -4.45
CA LEU A 55 6.06 -7.95 -3.69
C LEU A 55 5.67 -6.94 -2.60
N ILE A 56 6.66 -6.39 -1.89
CA ILE A 56 6.45 -5.34 -0.89
C ILE A 56 5.91 -4.07 -1.55
N ALA A 57 6.47 -3.65 -2.69
CA ALA A 57 6.03 -2.46 -3.41
C ALA A 57 4.59 -2.61 -3.93
N ILE A 58 4.20 -3.80 -4.41
CA ILE A 58 2.82 -4.08 -4.80
C ILE A 58 1.91 -4.03 -3.57
N ALA A 59 2.30 -4.66 -2.46
CA ALA A 59 1.53 -4.68 -1.23
C ALA A 59 1.28 -3.25 -0.70
N LEU A 60 2.31 -2.43 -0.60
CA LEU A 60 2.18 -1.01 -0.23
C LEU A 60 1.36 -0.21 -1.24
N GLY A 61 1.53 -0.49 -2.54
CA GLY A 61 0.74 0.15 -3.58
C GLY A 61 -0.77 -0.11 -3.45
N THR A 62 -1.18 -1.16 -2.73
CA THR A 62 -2.62 -1.42 -2.50
C THR A 62 -3.28 -0.37 -1.61
N ASP A 63 -2.53 0.28 -0.71
CA ASP A 63 -3.04 1.39 0.11
C ASP A 63 -3.37 2.60 -0.77
N ALA A 64 -2.45 2.92 -1.70
CA ALA A 64 -2.68 3.93 -2.73
C ALA A 64 -3.85 3.59 -3.65
N LEU A 65 -3.98 2.33 -4.07
CA LEU A 65 -5.10 1.87 -4.88
C LEU A 65 -6.43 2.05 -4.14
N SER A 66 -6.53 1.58 -2.90
CA SER A 66 -7.74 1.62 -2.07
C SER A 66 -8.24 3.06 -1.88
N LEU A 67 -7.35 3.97 -1.48
CA LEU A 67 -7.68 5.39 -1.34
C LEU A 67 -8.09 6.04 -2.68
N CYS A 68 -7.36 5.71 -3.75
CA CYS A 68 -7.64 6.26 -5.07
C CYS A 68 -8.95 5.75 -5.67
N VAL A 69 -9.40 4.54 -5.32
CA VAL A 69 -10.75 4.07 -5.67
C VAL A 69 -11.81 5.00 -5.07
N GLY A 70 -11.70 5.35 -3.78
CA GLY A 70 -12.62 6.28 -3.14
C GLY A 70 -12.61 7.67 -3.78
N VAL A 71 -11.42 8.22 -4.03
CA VAL A 71 -11.25 9.53 -4.68
C VAL A 71 -11.76 9.54 -6.12
N GLY A 72 -11.57 8.45 -6.86
CA GLY A 72 -12.02 8.28 -8.24
C GLY A 72 -13.54 8.28 -8.42
N MET A 73 -14.32 8.05 -7.35
CA MET A 73 -15.78 8.12 -7.36
C MET A 73 -16.29 9.51 -7.75
N LYS A 74 -15.50 10.56 -7.53
CA LYS A 74 -15.82 11.96 -7.90
C LYS A 74 -15.71 12.27 -9.41
N LYS A 75 -15.61 11.26 -10.28
CA LYS A 75 -15.56 11.37 -11.75
C LYS A 75 -14.51 12.36 -12.27
N LEU A 76 -13.25 12.11 -11.92
CA LEU A 76 -12.10 12.91 -12.34
C LEU A 76 -11.86 12.86 -13.87
N THR A 77 -11.30 13.95 -14.41
CA THR A 77 -10.79 14.01 -15.78
C THR A 77 -9.44 13.27 -15.92
N ALA A 78 -9.07 12.84 -17.13
CA ALA A 78 -7.80 12.16 -17.37
C ALA A 78 -6.58 12.99 -16.92
N LYS A 79 -6.64 14.33 -17.05
CA LYS A 79 -5.59 15.23 -16.59
C LYS A 79 -5.43 15.22 -15.07
N GLU A 80 -6.55 15.18 -14.34
CA GLU A 80 -6.54 15.08 -12.88
C GLU A 80 -6.03 13.72 -12.42
N ILE A 81 -6.43 12.63 -13.08
CA ILE A 81 -5.92 11.29 -12.79
C ILE A 81 -4.39 11.26 -12.89
N ILE A 82 -3.84 11.75 -14.00
CA ILE A 82 -2.38 11.80 -14.19
C ILE A 82 -1.73 12.67 -13.12
N LYS A 83 -2.27 13.87 -12.86
CA LYS A 83 -1.71 14.79 -11.86
C LYS A 83 -1.67 14.16 -10.46
N VAL A 84 -2.77 13.54 -10.03
CA VAL A 84 -2.87 12.91 -8.70
C VAL A 84 -1.92 11.72 -8.60
N SER A 85 -1.90 10.85 -9.63
CA SER A 85 -1.05 9.66 -9.63
C SER A 85 0.44 10.00 -9.62
N VAL A 86 0.84 11.05 -10.36
CA VAL A 86 2.23 11.53 -10.34
C VAL A 86 2.59 12.10 -8.98
N VAL A 87 1.72 12.88 -8.35
CA VAL A 87 2.00 13.43 -7.01
C VAL A 87 2.13 12.30 -5.98
N ILE A 88 1.22 11.32 -5.97
CA ILE A 88 1.33 10.14 -5.09
C ILE A 88 2.61 9.35 -5.38
N GLY A 89 2.94 9.12 -6.65
CA GLY A 89 4.18 8.47 -7.06
C GLY A 89 5.43 9.20 -6.56
N LEU A 90 5.46 10.52 -6.63
CA LEU A 90 6.56 11.33 -6.07
C LEU A 90 6.66 11.18 -4.55
N PHE A 91 5.54 11.17 -3.83
CA PHE A 91 5.57 10.89 -2.39
C PHE A 91 6.04 9.47 -2.07
N HIS A 92 5.71 8.48 -2.90
CA HIS A 92 6.24 7.12 -2.82
C HIS A 92 7.72 7.00 -3.23
N VAL A 93 8.33 8.06 -3.76
CA VAL A 93 9.79 8.18 -3.93
C VAL A 93 10.40 8.85 -2.68
N PHE A 94 9.84 10.00 -2.27
CA PHE A 94 10.39 10.81 -1.18
C PHE A 94 10.27 10.12 0.19
N MET A 95 9.14 9.50 0.50
CA MET A 95 8.90 8.91 1.81
C MET A 95 9.80 7.71 2.11
N PRO A 96 9.96 6.73 1.19
CA PRO A 96 10.93 5.65 1.39
C PRO A 96 12.36 6.15 1.46
N LEU A 97 12.73 7.20 0.72
CA LEU A 97 14.06 7.81 0.79
C LEU A 97 14.35 8.36 2.20
N ILE A 98 13.41 9.09 2.78
CA ILE A 98 13.49 9.57 4.16
C ILE A 98 13.57 8.38 5.12
N GLY A 99 12.68 7.39 4.95
CA GLY A 99 12.66 6.17 5.75
C GLY A 99 14.02 5.46 5.74
N LEU A 100 14.56 5.16 4.56
CA LEU A 100 15.85 4.48 4.38
C LEU A 100 16.97 5.18 5.14
N TYR A 101 17.06 6.51 5.02
CA TYR A 101 18.07 7.30 5.72
C TYR A 101 17.89 7.26 7.24
N LEU A 102 16.65 7.42 7.71
CA LEU A 102 16.32 7.31 9.13
C LEU A 102 16.60 5.90 9.67
N GLY A 103 16.36 4.84 8.90
CA GLY A 103 16.63 3.45 9.26
C GLY A 103 18.12 3.19 9.45
N GLN A 104 18.96 3.71 8.54
CA GLN A 104 20.41 3.61 8.63
C GLN A 104 20.98 4.28 9.89
N ILE A 105 20.38 5.40 10.32
CA ILE A 105 20.87 6.20 11.45
C ILE A 105 20.26 5.76 12.79
N PHE A 106 18.95 5.49 12.80
CA PHE A 106 18.14 5.34 14.01
C PHE A 106 17.51 3.94 14.19
N GLY A 107 17.88 2.97 13.36
CA GLY A 107 17.25 1.65 13.26
C GLY A 107 17.00 0.88 14.57
N ARG A 108 17.76 1.16 15.64
CA ARG A 108 17.65 0.48 16.94
C ARG A 108 16.89 1.26 18.03
N MET A 109 16.54 2.54 17.81
CA MET A 109 16.06 3.43 18.88
C MET A 109 14.55 3.75 18.85
N LEU A 110 13.82 3.45 17.77
CA LEU A 110 12.49 4.06 17.53
C LEU A 110 11.29 3.09 17.45
N GLY A 111 11.50 1.77 17.44
CA GLY A 111 10.44 0.80 17.12
C GLY A 111 9.26 0.80 18.08
N GLU A 112 9.51 0.69 19.38
CA GLU A 112 8.45 0.48 20.38
C GLU A 112 7.59 1.74 20.61
N ILE A 113 8.21 2.93 20.62
CA ILE A 113 7.50 4.20 20.84
C ILE A 113 6.57 4.53 19.66
N ALA A 114 7.01 4.24 18.44
CA ALA A 114 6.22 4.50 17.22
C ALA A 114 4.93 3.67 17.18
N GLN A 115 4.97 2.41 17.65
CA GLN A 115 3.80 1.53 17.66
C GLN A 115 2.69 2.05 18.57
N TYR A 116 3.04 2.47 19.79
CA TYR A 116 2.05 3.01 20.74
C TYR A 116 1.44 4.32 20.23
N LEU A 117 2.25 5.27 19.73
CA LEU A 117 1.72 6.53 19.20
C LEU A 117 0.83 6.34 17.97
N GLY A 118 1.20 5.45 17.04
CA GLY A 118 0.42 5.14 15.84
C GLY A 118 -0.95 4.56 16.17
N SER A 119 -1.02 3.67 17.15
CA SER A 119 -2.27 3.02 17.58
C SER A 119 -3.32 4.02 18.10
N ILE A 120 -2.90 4.98 18.94
CA ILE A 120 -3.77 6.03 19.47
C ILE A 120 -4.33 6.90 18.34
N ILE A 121 -3.49 7.28 17.38
CA ILE A 121 -3.89 8.10 16.24
C ILE A 121 -4.93 7.37 15.36
N ILE A 122 -4.74 6.08 15.07
CA ILE A 122 -5.68 5.29 14.24
C ILE A 122 -7.05 5.18 14.91
N VAL A 123 -7.09 4.93 16.23
CA VAL A 123 -8.37 4.88 16.98
C VAL A 123 -9.08 6.23 16.92
N LEU A 124 -8.36 7.34 17.09
CA LEU A 124 -8.93 8.69 17.03
C LEU A 124 -9.50 9.02 15.64
N ILE A 125 -8.78 8.66 14.56
CA ILE A 125 -9.26 8.87 13.19
C ILE A 125 -10.51 8.01 12.93
N GLY A 126 -10.49 6.73 13.30
CA GLY A 126 -11.64 5.84 13.15
C GLY A 126 -12.88 6.32 13.89
N ALA A 127 -12.71 6.83 15.12
CA ALA A 127 -13.81 7.42 15.89
C ALA A 127 -14.36 8.69 15.23
N ASN A 128 -13.51 9.56 14.69
CA ASN A 128 -13.96 10.78 14.00
C ASN A 128 -14.75 10.45 12.73
N MET A 129 -14.33 9.46 11.95
CA MET A 129 -15.07 9.02 10.75
C MET A 129 -16.48 8.52 11.08
N ILE A 130 -16.63 7.75 12.17
CA ILE A 130 -17.96 7.31 12.62
C ILE A 130 -18.80 8.52 13.04
N TYR A 131 -18.23 9.45 13.79
CA TYR A 131 -18.91 10.66 14.26
C TYR A 131 -19.39 11.54 13.09
N GLU A 132 -18.55 11.76 12.07
CA GLU A 132 -18.89 12.52 10.87
C GLU A 132 -20.00 11.83 10.06
N SER A 133 -19.95 10.50 9.94
CA SER A 133 -20.98 9.74 9.21
C SER A 133 -22.38 9.78 9.86
N PHE A 134 -22.49 10.09 11.15
CA PHE A 134 -23.77 10.37 11.80
C PHE A 134 -24.24 11.83 11.64
N LYS A 135 -23.34 12.74 11.28
CA LYS A 135 -23.63 14.17 11.12
C LYS A 135 -24.00 14.55 9.68
N GLU A 136 -23.55 13.78 8.69
CA GLU A 136 -23.93 13.93 7.28
C GLU A 136 -25.39 13.52 6.99
N GLU A 137 -26.12 12.89 7.94
CA GLU A 137 -27.58 12.69 7.79
C GLU A 137 -28.37 14.02 7.85
N ASP A 138 -27.77 15.13 8.30
CA ASP A 138 -28.45 16.44 8.46
C ASP A 138 -27.94 17.58 7.55
N ASN A 139 -26.89 17.39 6.74
CA ASN A 139 -26.39 18.46 5.84
C ASN A 139 -25.87 17.92 4.50
N ASP A 140 -26.68 18.08 3.45
CA ASP A 140 -26.28 17.95 2.04
C ASP A 140 -25.42 19.15 1.57
N GLU A 141 -24.32 19.47 2.27
CA GLU A 141 -23.34 20.46 1.78
C GLU A 141 -22.32 19.81 0.85
N ASP A 142 -22.66 19.84 -0.44
CA ASP A 142 -21.83 19.86 -1.64
C ASP A 142 -20.32 19.56 -1.44
N CYS A 143 -19.98 18.27 -1.35
CA CYS A 143 -18.60 17.77 -1.25
C CYS A 143 -17.83 17.79 -2.59
N THR A 144 -18.05 18.81 -3.42
CA THR A 144 -17.35 19.08 -4.68
C THR A 144 -16.06 19.89 -4.49
N LYS A 145 -15.37 19.75 -3.34
CA LYS A 145 -14.01 20.27 -3.19
C LYS A 145 -13.09 19.58 -4.19
N LYS A 146 -12.61 20.37 -5.17
CA LYS A 146 -11.61 19.92 -6.14
C LYS A 146 -10.35 19.48 -5.43
N LEU A 147 -9.83 18.32 -5.82
CA LEU A 147 -8.59 17.74 -5.29
C LEU A 147 -7.38 18.52 -5.84
N THR A 148 -7.19 19.74 -5.35
CA THR A 148 -6.16 20.67 -5.83
C THR A 148 -5.41 21.33 -4.69
N GLY A 149 -4.11 21.56 -4.91
CA GLY A 149 -3.25 22.24 -3.95
C GLY A 149 -3.03 21.42 -2.69
N ILE A 150 -3.39 22.01 -1.55
CA ILE A 150 -3.11 21.48 -0.21
C ILE A 150 -3.82 20.15 0.05
N SER A 151 -5.07 19.99 -0.41
CA SER A 151 -5.82 18.74 -0.20
C SER A 151 -5.16 17.53 -0.87
N LEU A 152 -4.59 17.72 -2.07
CA LEU A 152 -3.83 16.69 -2.76
C LEU A 152 -2.53 16.36 -2.02
N MET A 153 -1.85 17.37 -1.45
CA MET A 153 -0.64 17.17 -0.68
C MET A 153 -0.92 16.38 0.61
N ILE A 154 -1.99 16.71 1.33
CA ILE A 154 -2.40 15.98 2.55
C ILE A 154 -2.76 14.53 2.22
N LEU A 155 -3.50 14.30 1.12
CA LEU A 155 -3.84 12.95 0.65
C LEU A 155 -2.57 12.15 0.32
N ALA A 156 -1.67 12.72 -0.48
CA ALA A 156 -0.46 12.06 -0.92
C ALA A 156 0.52 11.81 0.23
N LEU A 157 0.58 12.72 1.21
CA LEU A 157 1.30 12.53 2.46
C LEU A 157 0.72 11.35 3.24
N GLY A 158 -0.58 11.37 3.52
CA GLY A 158 -1.26 10.36 4.33
C GLY A 158 -1.06 8.95 3.80
N VAL A 159 -1.29 8.75 2.49
CA VAL A 159 -1.16 7.43 1.85
C VAL A 159 0.28 6.93 1.73
N SER A 160 1.26 7.82 1.87
CA SER A 160 2.68 7.46 1.73
C SER A 160 3.39 7.27 3.06
N LEU A 161 2.69 7.42 4.19
CA LEU A 161 3.27 7.18 5.52
C LEU A 161 3.67 5.71 5.72
N ASP A 162 2.92 4.77 5.15
CA ASP A 162 3.26 3.34 5.18
C ASP A 162 4.58 3.06 4.43
N ALA A 163 4.78 3.74 3.30
CA ALA A 163 6.01 3.66 2.52
C ALA A 163 7.24 4.21 3.28
N LEU A 164 7.05 5.20 4.16
CA LEU A 164 8.12 5.69 5.05
C LEU A 164 8.52 4.62 6.07
N SER A 165 7.54 3.97 6.71
CA SER A 165 7.78 2.92 7.72
C SER A 165 8.51 1.71 7.12
N VAL A 166 8.08 1.27 5.93
CA VAL A 166 8.77 0.19 5.22
C VAL A 166 10.15 0.63 4.71
N GLY A 167 10.29 1.87 4.24
CA GLY A 167 11.58 2.46 3.88
C GLY A 167 12.56 2.45 5.06
N PHE A 168 12.10 2.79 6.26
CA PHE A 168 12.88 2.69 7.49
C PHE A 168 13.37 1.26 7.73
N SER A 169 12.46 0.29 7.65
CA SER A 169 12.79 -1.13 7.82
C SER A 169 13.83 -1.60 6.79
N LEU A 170 13.64 -1.29 5.50
CA LEU A 170 14.58 -1.63 4.43
C LEU A 170 15.94 -0.93 4.59
N GLY A 171 15.95 0.25 5.21
CA GLY A 171 17.18 1.01 5.51
C GLY A 171 18.03 0.31 6.56
N THR A 172 17.39 -0.28 7.58
CA THR A 172 18.09 -1.13 8.56
C THR A 172 18.67 -2.41 7.95
N LEU A 173 18.05 -2.90 6.86
CA LEU A 173 18.46 -4.11 6.14
C LEU A 173 19.49 -3.84 5.03
N GLY A 174 19.88 -2.58 4.81
CA GLY A 174 20.91 -2.22 3.83
C GLY A 174 20.49 -2.38 2.37
N PHE A 175 19.19 -2.29 2.06
CA PHE A 175 18.74 -2.32 0.66
C PHE A 175 19.26 -1.11 -0.13
N SER A 176 19.53 -1.30 -1.42
CA SER A 176 19.92 -0.21 -2.31
C SER A 176 18.84 0.86 -2.41
N THR A 177 19.20 2.08 -2.01
CA THR A 177 18.32 3.25 -2.03
C THR A 177 17.68 3.47 -3.38
N THR A 178 18.48 3.43 -4.46
CA THR A 178 18.00 3.72 -5.82
C THR A 178 16.94 2.72 -6.26
N VAL A 179 17.16 1.44 -6.02
CA VAL A 179 16.24 0.38 -6.47
C VAL A 179 14.93 0.41 -5.67
N VAL A 180 15.00 0.61 -4.34
CA VAL A 180 13.81 0.72 -3.49
C VAL A 180 12.94 1.89 -3.91
N VAL A 181 13.53 3.08 -4.00
CA VAL A 181 12.81 4.33 -4.24
C VAL A 181 12.15 4.36 -5.63
N LEU A 182 12.84 3.87 -6.66
CA LEU A 182 12.26 3.77 -8.00
C LEU A 182 11.13 2.74 -8.07
N THR A 183 11.30 1.59 -7.41
CA THR A 183 10.27 0.54 -7.40
C THR A 183 9.01 1.03 -6.70
N PHE A 184 9.13 1.67 -5.53
CA PHE A 184 7.99 2.17 -4.78
C PHE A 184 7.29 3.32 -5.52
N GLY A 185 8.06 4.24 -6.09
CA GLY A 185 7.51 5.33 -6.91
C GLY A 185 6.72 4.82 -8.12
N PHE A 186 7.25 3.83 -8.83
CA PHE A 186 6.59 3.22 -9.97
C PHE A 186 5.28 2.52 -9.57
N PHE A 187 5.33 1.62 -8.59
CA PHE A 187 4.13 0.90 -8.15
C PHE A 187 3.10 1.82 -7.50
N GLY A 188 3.52 2.81 -6.71
CA GLY A 188 2.63 3.82 -6.13
C GLY A 188 1.90 4.66 -7.19
N ALA A 189 2.61 5.13 -8.23
CA ALA A 189 2.00 5.85 -9.34
C ALA A 189 1.06 4.96 -10.17
N LEU A 190 1.47 3.71 -10.44
CA LEU A 190 0.67 2.76 -11.20
C LEU A 190 -0.63 2.39 -10.48
N MET A 191 -0.53 2.04 -9.20
CA MET A 191 -1.67 1.62 -8.39
C MET A 191 -2.64 2.75 -8.11
N SER A 192 -2.14 3.98 -7.86
CA SER A 192 -3.00 5.16 -7.74
C SER A 192 -3.75 5.46 -9.04
N ALA A 193 -3.08 5.41 -10.20
CA ALA A 193 -3.74 5.58 -11.49
C ALA A 193 -4.84 4.55 -11.74
N ILE A 194 -4.56 3.28 -11.45
CA ILE A 194 -5.53 2.18 -11.51
C ILE A 194 -6.72 2.47 -10.59
N GLY A 195 -6.47 2.80 -9.32
CA GLY A 195 -7.52 3.10 -8.36
C GLY A 195 -8.43 4.25 -8.80
N LEU A 196 -7.86 5.36 -9.28
CA LEU A 196 -8.64 6.52 -9.75
C LEU A 196 -9.52 6.17 -10.96
N MET A 197 -9.02 5.32 -11.88
CA MET A 197 -9.79 4.85 -13.03
C MET A 197 -10.94 3.92 -12.62
N PHE A 198 -10.69 2.97 -11.70
CA PHE A 198 -11.70 2.03 -11.22
C PHE A 198 -12.75 2.70 -10.31
N GLY A 199 -12.35 3.70 -9.53
CA GLY A 199 -13.24 4.46 -8.64
C GLY A 199 -14.44 5.06 -9.36
N LYS A 200 -14.25 5.51 -10.60
CA LYS A 200 -15.32 6.05 -11.45
C LYS A 200 -16.49 5.07 -11.64
N TYR A 201 -16.22 3.76 -11.64
CA TYR A 201 -17.23 2.71 -11.83
C TYR A 201 -17.88 2.28 -10.52
N ILE A 202 -17.12 2.29 -9.42
CA ILE A 202 -17.56 1.82 -8.09
C ILE A 202 -18.44 2.86 -7.38
N GLY A 203 -18.30 4.15 -7.74
CA GLY A 203 -19.05 5.30 -7.23
C GLY A 203 -20.55 5.11 -7.05
N ALA A 204 -21.19 4.43 -8.00
CA ALA A 204 -22.65 4.31 -8.03
C ALA A 204 -23.23 3.30 -7.02
N VAL A 205 -22.40 2.44 -6.41
CA VAL A 205 -22.87 1.28 -5.63
C VAL A 205 -22.67 1.44 -4.11
N ILE A 206 -21.69 2.25 -3.66
CA ILE A 206 -21.16 2.13 -2.28
C ILE A 206 -21.29 3.42 -1.44
N GLY A 207 -21.68 4.56 -2.05
CA GLY A 207 -21.55 5.93 -1.50
C GLY A 207 -21.80 6.12 0.00
N ASN A 208 -22.95 5.69 0.52
CA ASN A 208 -23.31 5.97 1.93
C ASN A 208 -22.88 4.90 2.95
N HIS A 209 -22.55 3.69 2.50
CA HIS A 209 -22.16 2.60 3.41
C HIS A 209 -20.64 2.48 3.57
N ALA A 210 -19.88 3.03 2.62
CA ALA A 210 -18.41 2.97 2.61
C ALA A 210 -17.79 3.57 3.89
N GLU A 211 -18.30 4.72 4.31
CA GLU A 211 -17.69 5.49 5.40
C GLU A 211 -17.94 4.85 6.77
N LYS A 212 -19.18 4.42 7.05
CA LYS A 212 -19.52 3.68 8.28
C LYS A 212 -18.69 2.40 8.42
N ILE A 213 -18.54 1.65 7.32
CA ILE A 213 -17.74 0.42 7.30
C ILE A 213 -16.26 0.73 7.49
N GLY A 214 -15.74 1.76 6.81
CA GLY A 214 -14.35 2.19 6.94
C GLY A 214 -13.97 2.60 8.37
N GLY A 215 -14.81 3.42 9.01
CA GLY A 215 -14.60 3.83 10.41
C GLY A 215 -14.59 2.64 11.38
N LEU A 216 -15.53 1.69 11.22
CA LEU A 216 -15.59 0.48 12.05
C LEU A 216 -14.33 -0.39 11.90
N VAL A 217 -13.85 -0.57 10.67
CA VAL A 217 -12.62 -1.32 10.39
C VAL A 217 -11.40 -0.63 11.01
N LEU A 218 -11.30 0.70 10.93
CA LEU A 218 -10.20 1.45 11.56
C LEU A 218 -10.17 1.27 13.09
N ILE A 219 -11.32 1.34 13.75
CA ILE A 219 -11.40 1.12 15.21
C ILE A 219 -10.94 -0.31 15.56
N ALA A 220 -11.42 -1.31 14.81
CA ALA A 220 -11.02 -2.69 15.03
C ALA A 220 -9.51 -2.90 14.85
N LEU A 221 -8.90 -2.29 13.83
CA LEU A 221 -7.46 -2.34 13.59
C LEU A 221 -6.66 -1.60 14.68
N GLY A 222 -7.11 -0.42 15.09
CA GLY A 222 -6.46 0.36 16.14
C GLY A 222 -6.46 -0.37 17.49
N ILE A 223 -7.59 -0.96 17.88
CA ILE A 223 -7.68 -1.79 19.09
C ILE A 223 -6.73 -2.99 18.98
N LYS A 224 -6.72 -3.69 17.84
CA LYS A 224 -5.83 -4.84 17.64
C LYS A 224 -4.37 -4.48 17.86
N MET A 225 -3.90 -3.33 17.34
CA MET A 225 -2.51 -2.89 17.51
C MET A 225 -2.12 -2.54 18.96
N ILE A 226 -3.09 -2.22 19.82
CA ILE A 226 -2.85 -1.94 21.24
C ILE A 226 -2.67 -3.26 22.02
N PHE A 227 -3.42 -4.30 21.66
CA PHE A 227 -3.47 -5.56 22.40
C PHE A 227 -2.54 -6.67 21.83
N PHE A 228 -2.03 -6.52 20.60
CA PHE A 228 -1.22 -7.51 19.89
C PHE A 228 -0.10 -6.85 19.09
#